data_AF-A0A378IG29-F1
#
_entry.id   AF-A0A378IG29-F1
#
_cell.length_a   1.000
_cell.length_b   1.000
_cell.length_c   1.000
_cell.angle_alpha   90.00
_cell.angle_beta   90.00
_cell.angle_gamma   90.00
#
_symmetry.space_group_name_H-M   'P 1'
#
loop_
_entity.id
_entity.type
_entity.pdbx_description
1 polymer ?
#
loop_
_entity_poly.entity_id
_entity_poly.type
_entity_poly.pdbx_seq_one_letter_code
_entity_poly.pdbx_strand_id
1 'polypeptide(L)'
;MAGTFSENTHWRDSARSARFFMVDARAAFPIFLFLMHIRIWTGVLVLVSAFFFGIIEHYGFTVPVFLRWLRGFMAGRIRSSQPWWR
;
A
#
# COMPACT_ATOMS: atom_id res chain seq x y z
N MET A 1 -21.65 23.15 -21.41
CA MET A 1 -20.31 22.70 -20.94
C MET A 1 -20.51 21.53 -19.98
N ALA A 2 -19.63 20.52 -20.01
CA ALA A 2 -19.73 19.19 -19.39
C ALA A 2 -20.60 18.15 -20.14
N GLY A 3 -20.10 17.65 -21.27
CA GLY A 3 -20.71 16.57 -22.07
C GLY A 3 -19.74 15.42 -22.37
N THR A 4 -18.73 15.19 -21.52
CA THR A 4 -17.55 14.36 -21.83
C THR A 4 -17.23 13.27 -20.79
N PHE A 5 -18.19 12.86 -19.96
CA PHE A 5 -18.00 11.76 -18.98
C PHE A 5 -19.01 10.64 -19.22
N SER A 6 -18.56 9.39 -19.07
CA SER A 6 -19.42 8.19 -19.17
C SER A 6 -20.42 8.17 -18.02
N GLU A 7 -21.66 7.72 -18.27
CA GLU A 7 -22.72 7.58 -17.24
C GLU A 7 -22.30 6.75 -16.01
N ASN A 8 -21.33 5.85 -16.20
CA ASN A 8 -20.79 5.00 -15.14
C ASN A 8 -19.64 5.67 -14.35
N THR A 9 -19.27 6.90 -14.67
CA THR A 9 -18.18 7.62 -14.00
C THR A 9 -18.66 8.14 -12.66
N HIS A 10 -18.30 7.45 -11.58
CA HIS A 10 -18.68 7.86 -10.24
C HIS A 10 -17.46 8.38 -9.46
N TRP A 11 -17.58 9.55 -8.82
CA TRP A 11 -16.50 10.19 -8.06
C TRP A 11 -15.89 9.31 -6.95
N ARG A 12 -16.68 8.34 -6.45
CA ARG A 12 -16.23 7.31 -5.47
C ARG A 12 -15.17 6.38 -6.03
N ASP A 13 -15.14 6.16 -7.33
CA ASP A 13 -14.17 5.24 -7.95
C ASP A 13 -12.75 5.79 -7.90
N SER A 14 -12.59 7.11 -7.82
CA SER A 14 -11.30 7.79 -7.61
C SER A 14 -10.61 7.41 -6.29
N ALA A 15 -11.35 6.88 -5.30
CA ALA A 15 -10.80 6.48 -4.01
C ALA A 15 -10.41 4.99 -3.93
N ARG A 16 -10.65 4.19 -4.99
CA ARG A 16 -10.28 2.77 -5.00
C ARG A 16 -8.75 2.62 -5.06
N SER A 17 -8.20 1.68 -4.29
CA SER A 17 -6.76 1.38 -4.38
C SER A 17 -6.44 0.73 -5.73
N ALA A 18 -5.34 1.15 -6.36
CA ALA A 18 -4.83 0.49 -7.55
C ALA A 18 -4.31 -0.91 -7.18
N ARG A 19 -4.87 -1.94 -7.82
CA ARG A 19 -4.54 -3.34 -7.56
C ARG A 19 -4.27 -4.05 -8.87
N PHE A 20 -3.30 -4.94 -8.86
CA PHE A 20 -3.07 -5.91 -9.91
C PHE A 20 -3.48 -7.29 -9.36
N PHE A 21 -4.65 -7.78 -9.78
CA PHE A 21 -5.31 -8.94 -9.17
C PHE A 21 -5.48 -8.78 -7.64
N MET A 22 -4.89 -9.69 -6.85
CA MET A 22 -4.90 -9.70 -5.40
C MET A 22 -3.61 -9.09 -4.82
N VAL A 23 -2.95 -8.19 -5.54
CA VAL A 23 -1.72 -7.53 -5.06
C VAL A 23 -1.85 -6.02 -5.21
N ASP A 24 -1.60 -5.27 -4.13
CA ASP A 24 -1.51 -3.80 -4.17
C ASP A 24 -0.42 -3.35 -5.16
N ALA A 25 -0.72 -2.37 -6.02
CA ALA A 25 0.21 -1.88 -7.03
C ALA A 25 1.55 -1.39 -6.46
N ARG A 26 1.58 -0.95 -5.19
CA ARG A 26 2.80 -0.51 -4.50
C ARG A 26 3.80 -1.65 -4.30
N ALA A 27 3.31 -2.88 -4.18
CA ALA A 27 4.14 -4.07 -4.02
C ALA A 27 4.88 -4.48 -5.32
N ALA A 28 4.55 -3.87 -6.47
CA ALA A 28 5.22 -4.12 -7.74
C ALA A 28 6.56 -3.37 -7.90
N PHE A 29 6.87 -2.39 -7.04
CA PHE A 29 8.09 -1.59 -7.14
C PHE A 29 9.41 -2.41 -7.09
N PRO A 30 9.55 -3.45 -6.24
CA PRO A 30 10.72 -4.32 -6.26
C PRO A 30 10.92 -5.05 -7.58
N ILE A 31 9.81 -5.43 -8.26
CA ILE A 31 9.87 -6.06 -9.59
C ILE A 31 10.44 -5.07 -10.60
N PHE A 32 9.99 -3.82 -10.58
CA PHE A 32 10.56 -2.77 -11.41
C PHE A 32 12.07 -2.60 -11.17
N LEU A 33 12.52 -2.56 -9.91
CA LEU A 33 13.95 -2.48 -9.58
C LEU A 33 14.74 -3.69 -10.09
N PHE A 34 14.19 -4.90 -9.98
CA PHE A 34 14.82 -6.10 -10.52
C PHE A 34 14.98 -6.04 -12.03
N LEU A 35 13.95 -5.56 -12.75
CA LEU A 35 14.01 -5.40 -14.21
C LEU A 35 15.04 -4.35 -14.64
N MET A 36 15.24 -3.29 -13.84
CA MET A 36 16.27 -2.27 -14.08
C MET A 36 17.69 -2.73 -13.73
N HIS A 37 17.82 -3.67 -12.79
CA HIS A 37 19.11 -4.16 -12.34
C HIS A 37 19.04 -5.65 -12.00
N ILE A 38 19.13 -6.50 -13.03
CA ILE A 38 19.03 -7.96 -12.88
C ILE A 38 20.29 -8.50 -12.19
N ARG A 39 20.19 -8.76 -10.89
CA ARG A 39 21.20 -9.40 -10.04
C ARG A 39 20.51 -10.35 -9.07
N ILE A 40 21.27 -11.27 -8.50
CA ILE A 40 20.73 -12.22 -7.50
C ILE A 40 20.10 -11.47 -6.33
N TRP A 41 20.76 -10.40 -5.84
CA TRP A 41 20.26 -9.65 -4.69
C TRP A 41 18.93 -8.93 -4.99
N THR A 42 18.73 -8.39 -6.19
CA THR A 42 17.45 -7.78 -6.59
C THR A 42 16.37 -8.84 -6.78
N GLY A 43 16.74 -10.05 -7.21
CA GLY A 43 15.82 -11.20 -7.22
C GLY A 43 15.37 -11.59 -5.80
N VAL A 44 16.31 -11.66 -4.85
CA VAL A 44 15.99 -11.89 -3.43
C VAL A 44 15.09 -10.78 -2.88
N LEU A 45 15.36 -9.52 -3.21
CA LEU A 45 14.51 -8.39 -2.84
C LEU A 45 13.06 -8.57 -3.32
N VAL A 46 12.86 -9.02 -4.56
CA VAL A 46 11.53 -9.31 -5.12
C VAL A 46 10.83 -10.39 -4.31
N LEU A 47 11.50 -11.51 -4.04
CA LEU A 47 10.91 -12.63 -3.29
C LEU A 47 10.51 -12.25 -1.87
N VAL A 48 11.42 -11.57 -1.13
CA VAL A 48 11.15 -11.10 0.23
C VAL A 48 10.00 -10.11 0.25
N SER A 49 9.98 -9.17 -0.69
CA SER A 49 8.91 -8.16 -0.75
C SER A 49 7.57 -8.78 -1.13
N ALA A 50 7.54 -9.70 -2.11
CA ALA A 50 6.33 -10.41 -2.50
C ALA A 50 5.75 -11.22 -1.32
N PHE A 51 6.62 -11.91 -0.57
CA PHE A 51 6.21 -12.64 0.63
C PHE A 51 5.66 -11.69 1.71
N PHE A 52 6.38 -10.61 2.01
CA PHE A 52 5.98 -9.61 3.00
C PHE A 52 4.63 -8.96 2.67
N PHE A 53 4.46 -8.46 1.46
CA PHE A 53 3.19 -7.85 1.03
C PHE A 53 2.08 -8.88 0.91
N GLY A 54 2.38 -10.11 0.48
CA GLY A 54 1.42 -11.21 0.45
C GLY A 54 0.86 -11.54 1.84
N ILE A 55 1.70 -11.54 2.88
CA ILE A 55 1.25 -11.71 4.27
C ILE A 55 0.34 -10.57 4.69
N ILE A 56 0.75 -9.32 4.45
CA ILE A 56 -0.04 -8.13 4.83
C ILE A 56 -1.43 -8.19 4.18
N GLU A 57 -1.48 -8.51 2.90
CA GLU A 57 -2.73 -8.61 2.14
C GLU A 57 -3.58 -9.80 2.55
N HIS A 58 -2.97 -10.93 2.94
CA HIS A 58 -3.68 -12.07 3.52
C HIS A 58 -4.46 -11.70 4.79
N TYR A 59 -3.91 -10.80 5.61
CA TYR A 59 -4.60 -10.25 6.78
C TYR A 59 -5.57 -9.09 6.45
N GLY A 60 -5.75 -8.74 5.17
CA GLY A 60 -6.65 -7.69 4.72
C GLY A 60 -6.12 -6.27 4.92
N PHE A 61 -4.83 -6.11 5.22
CA PHE A 61 -4.22 -4.80 5.35
C PHE A 61 -3.85 -4.23 3.97
N THR A 62 -4.08 -2.94 3.78
CA THR A 62 -3.40 -2.17 2.73
C THR A 62 -2.10 -1.60 3.29
N VAL A 63 -1.11 -1.29 2.45
CA VAL A 63 0.17 -0.69 2.87
C VAL A 63 -0.01 0.52 3.83
N PRO A 64 -0.84 1.54 3.53
CA PRO A 64 -1.03 2.67 4.45
C PRO A 64 -1.76 2.29 5.75
N VAL A 65 -2.63 1.29 5.75
CA VAL A 65 -3.27 0.79 6.98
C VAL A 65 -2.26 0.04 7.84
N PHE A 66 -1.44 -0.82 7.22
CA PHE A 66 -0.35 -1.52 7.90
C PHE A 66 0.63 -0.55 8.55
N LEU A 67 1.05 0.51 7.85
CA LEU A 67 1.94 1.53 8.44
C LEU A 67 1.30 2.27 9.63
N ARG A 68 -0.01 2.54 9.57
CA ARG A 68 -0.74 3.14 10.72
C ARG A 68 -0.81 2.19 11.90
N TRP A 69 -1.08 0.91 11.64
CA TRP A 69 -1.07 -0.13 12.65
C TRP A 69 0.32 -0.30 13.28
N LEU A 70 1.37 -0.39 12.45
CA LEU A 70 2.76 -0.52 12.88
C LEU A 70 3.19 0.68 13.74
N ARG A 71 2.84 1.91 13.33
CA ARG A 71 3.10 3.10 14.14
C ARG A 71 2.39 3.03 15.49
N GLY A 72 1.13 2.61 15.51
CA GLY A 72 0.38 2.43 16.75
C GLY A 72 0.96 1.35 17.65
N PHE A 73 1.46 0.27 17.05
CA PHE A 73 2.15 -0.82 17.74
C PHE A 73 3.46 -0.33 18.37
N MET A 74 4.29 0.39 17.62
CA MET A 74 5.56 0.95 18.09
C MET A 74 5.40 2.03 19.15
N ALA A 75 4.31 2.81 19.11
CA ALA A 75 4.03 3.85 20.10
C ALA A 75 3.68 3.28 21.50
N GLY A 76 3.42 1.97 21.60
CA GLY A 76 3.09 1.31 22.86
C GLY A 76 1.68 1.60 23.35
N ARG A 77 1.39 1.18 24.58
CA ARG A 77 0.03 1.17 25.15
C ARG A 77 -0.48 2.55 25.57
N ILE A 78 0.41 3.50 25.84
CA ILE A 78 0.06 4.85 26.29
C ILE A 78 0.13 5.79 25.10
N ARG A 79 -1.02 6.37 24.72
CA ARG A 79 -1.05 7.48 23.75
C ARG A 79 -1.24 8.78 24.49
N SER A 80 -0.20 9.61 24.54
CA SER A 80 -0.33 10.99 25.02
C SER A 80 -1.12 11.80 23.98
N SER A 81 -2.34 12.18 24.33
CA SER A 81 -3.11 13.17 23.57
C SER A 81 -2.89 14.53 24.21
N GLN A 82 -2.10 15.40 23.57
CA GLN A 82 -2.11 16.82 23.92
C GLN A 82 -3.32 17.46 23.22
N PRO A 83 -4.20 18.15 23.97
CA PRO A 83 -5.28 18.93 23.35
C PRO A 83 -4.68 20.07 22.52
N TRP A 84 -5.31 20.40 21.39
CA TRP A 84 -4.79 21.41 20.44
C TRP A 84 -4.82 22.84 20.99
N TRP A 85 -5.50 23.08 22.10
CA TRP A 85 -5.70 24.40 22.71
C TRP A 85 -4.78 24.67 23.91
N ARG A 86 -3.78 23.80 24.15
CA ARG A 86 -2.73 24.03 25.15
C ARG A 86 -1.52 24.70 24.55
#